data_AF-A0A7R9V9Z5-F1
#
_entry.id   AF-A0A7R9V9Z5-F1
#
_cell.length_a   1.000
_cell.length_b   1.000
_cell.length_c   1.000
_cell.angle_alpha   90.00
_cell.angle_beta   90.00
_cell.angle_gamma   90.00
#
_symmetry.space_group_name_H-M   'P 1'
#
loop_
_entity.id
_entity.type
_entity.pdbx_description
1 polymer ?
#
loop_
_entity_poly.entity_id
_entity_poly.type
_entity_poly.pdbx_seq_one_letter_code
_entity_poly.pdbx_strand_id
1 'polypeptide(L)'
;RHVNNNDGTPRQRSLTVVKEFGVNYDETWIFDKIHHEINQFCSSHTLQEVYIDMFDKVDDKIRETLQMDIDQYCPGLEIISVRVTKPRIPENIMSNYVSMEVERTKALVATEHAKVVQRETETERAKAIAEAEKHALTSRILQEQLLAERRAHQVQEAIMNDVYLAKQRVLADAEGYRMERQAEANLRKLSPEFLEYTFIQAISNNSKVYFGEKIPSMFFDQRVSHADLAGGPAAAAARQAAREVARDA
;
A
#
# COMPACT_ATOMS: atom_id res chain seq x y z
N ARG A 1 71.59 31.42 -34.36
CA ARG A 1 71.92 31.60 -32.91
C ARG A 1 71.02 32.71 -32.39
N HIS A 2 69.81 32.39 -31.91
CA HIS A 2 68.94 33.37 -31.28
C HIS A 2 69.42 33.53 -29.84
N VAL A 3 70.16 34.60 -29.58
CA VAL A 3 70.56 34.99 -28.24
C VAL A 3 69.29 35.50 -27.56
N ASN A 4 68.87 34.83 -26.49
CA ASN A 4 67.84 35.33 -25.60
C ASN A 4 68.35 36.62 -24.94
N ASN A 5 68.06 37.76 -25.56
CA ASN A 5 68.32 39.10 -25.05
C ASN A 5 67.20 39.54 -24.09
N ASN A 6 66.69 38.65 -23.24
CA ASN A 6 65.57 38.97 -22.34
C ASN A 6 66.00 39.51 -20.96
N ASP A 7 67.30 39.66 -20.72
CA ASP A 7 67.85 40.09 -19.43
C ASP A 7 68.00 41.63 -19.30
N GLY A 8 67.46 42.40 -20.26
CA GLY A 8 67.45 43.86 -20.23
C GLY A 8 66.27 44.44 -19.47
N THR A 9 66.50 45.53 -18.72
CA THR A 9 65.41 46.32 -18.11
C THR A 9 64.35 46.69 -19.16
N PRO A 10 63.05 46.78 -18.83
CA PRO A 10 61.99 47.10 -19.81
C PRO A 10 62.29 48.35 -20.67
N ARG A 11 63.01 49.31 -20.08
CA ARG A 11 63.50 50.53 -20.75
C ARG A 11 64.51 50.25 -21.88
N GLN A 12 65.36 49.24 -21.74
CA GLN A 12 66.32 48.84 -22.78
C GLN A 12 65.63 48.12 -23.93
N ARG A 13 64.61 47.28 -23.64
CA ARG A 13 63.80 46.61 -24.66
C ARG A 13 63.03 47.62 -25.51
N SER A 14 62.35 48.58 -24.89
CA SER A 14 61.64 49.64 -25.63
C SER A 14 62.56 50.54 -26.47
N LEU A 15 63.78 50.83 -25.97
CA LEU A 15 64.78 51.58 -26.74
C LEU A 15 65.26 50.87 -28.01
N THR A 16 65.31 49.54 -28.01
CA THR A 16 65.68 48.75 -29.20
C THR A 16 64.55 48.77 -30.23
N VAL A 17 63.31 48.58 -29.78
CA VAL A 17 62.11 48.63 -30.64
C VAL A 17 61.97 49.97 -31.35
N VAL A 18 62.13 51.08 -30.62
CA VAL A 18 62.03 52.44 -31.20
C VAL A 18 63.16 52.72 -32.22
N LYS A 19 64.33 52.10 -32.06
CA LYS A 19 65.44 52.24 -33.02
C LYS A 19 65.22 51.45 -34.30
N GLU A 20 64.58 50.29 -34.21
CA GLU A 20 64.36 49.39 -35.36
C GLU A 20 63.10 49.76 -36.16
N PHE A 21 62.01 50.14 -35.47
CA PHE A 21 60.70 50.38 -36.07
C PHE A 21 60.28 51.86 -36.09
N GLY A 22 61.11 52.75 -35.56
CA GLY A 22 60.83 54.19 -35.49
C GLY A 22 59.91 54.56 -34.33
N VAL A 23 59.53 55.84 -34.28
CA VAL A 23 58.71 56.40 -33.19
C VAL A 23 57.24 55.96 -33.28
N ASN A 24 56.74 55.67 -34.48
CA ASN A 24 55.32 55.33 -34.75
C ASN A 24 55.09 53.82 -34.88
N TYR A 25 55.85 53.00 -34.13
CA TYR A 25 55.69 51.54 -34.18
C TYR A 25 54.33 51.09 -33.66
N ASP A 26 53.69 51.90 -32.82
CA ASP A 26 52.38 51.66 -32.21
C ASP A 26 51.20 51.77 -33.19
N GLU A 27 51.24 52.71 -34.14
CA GLU A 27 50.20 52.85 -35.17
C GLU A 27 50.05 51.57 -36.00
N THR A 28 51.15 51.09 -36.58
CA THR A 28 51.10 49.95 -37.50
C THR A 28 50.96 48.60 -36.77
N TRP A 29 51.68 48.39 -35.67
CA TRP A 29 51.70 47.07 -35.01
C TRP A 29 50.61 46.90 -33.95
N ILE A 30 50.09 47.98 -33.37
CA ILE A 30 49.10 47.91 -32.29
C ILE A 30 47.73 48.38 -32.81
N PHE A 31 47.60 49.63 -33.26
CA PHE A 31 46.29 50.21 -33.59
C PHE A 31 45.66 49.58 -34.85
N ASP A 32 46.39 49.55 -35.96
CA ASP A 32 45.87 48.98 -37.21
C ASP A 32 45.54 47.49 -37.06
N LYS A 33 46.38 46.78 -36.31
CA LYS A 33 46.19 45.36 -36.05
C LYS A 33 44.96 45.08 -35.17
N ILE A 34 44.77 45.84 -34.08
CA ILE A 34 43.56 45.72 -33.24
C ILE A 34 42.29 45.93 -34.08
N HIS A 35 42.27 46.95 -34.93
CA HIS A 35 41.12 47.20 -35.80
C HIS A 35 40.84 46.04 -36.76
N HIS A 36 41.88 45.46 -37.36
CA HIS A 36 41.72 44.30 -38.23
C HIS A 36 41.16 43.09 -37.49
N GLU A 37 41.73 42.75 -36.32
CA GLU A 37 41.31 41.59 -35.52
C GLU A 37 39.88 41.73 -35.00
N ILE A 38 39.48 42.93 -34.55
CA ILE A 38 38.09 43.19 -34.13
C ILE A 38 37.14 43.01 -35.33
N ASN A 39 37.49 43.54 -36.49
CA ASN A 39 36.65 43.40 -37.69
C ASN A 39 36.54 41.93 -38.16
N GLN A 40 37.62 41.16 -38.06
CA GLN A 40 37.62 39.73 -38.37
C GLN A 40 36.75 38.94 -37.38
N PHE A 41 36.82 39.28 -36.10
CA PHE A 41 35.98 38.70 -35.07
C PHE A 41 34.49 39.02 -35.31
N CYS A 42 34.17 40.27 -35.63
CA CYS A 42 32.80 40.71 -35.93
C CYS A 42 32.25 40.15 -37.24
N SER A 43 33.11 39.72 -38.17
CA SER A 43 32.68 39.12 -39.45
C SER A 43 32.30 37.64 -39.31
N SER A 44 32.80 36.96 -38.29
CA SER A 44 32.58 35.52 -38.07
C SER A 44 31.42 35.22 -37.13
N HIS A 45 30.95 36.20 -36.36
CA HIS A 45 29.95 36.02 -35.33
C HIS A 45 28.75 36.94 -35.54
N THR A 46 27.58 36.48 -35.09
CA THR A 46 26.39 37.34 -35.06
C THR A 46 26.49 38.36 -33.92
N LEU A 47 25.84 39.51 -34.09
CA LEU A 47 25.78 40.54 -33.04
C LEU A 47 25.25 40.00 -31.70
N GLN A 48 24.31 39.04 -31.74
CA GLN A 48 23.71 38.42 -30.56
C GLN A 48 24.74 37.59 -29.78
N GLU A 49 25.47 36.70 -30.47
CA GLU A 49 26.48 35.84 -29.86
C GLU A 49 27.63 36.67 -29.27
N VAL A 50 28.07 37.71 -29.99
CA VAL A 50 29.12 38.62 -29.49
C VAL A 50 28.64 39.38 -28.27
N TYR A 51 27.40 39.86 -28.26
CA TYR A 51 26.90 40.72 -27.18
C TYR A 51 26.55 39.96 -25.90
N ILE A 52 26.04 38.73 -26.01
CA ILE A 52 25.54 37.94 -24.88
C ILE A 52 26.59 36.94 -24.37
N ASP A 53 27.18 36.14 -25.27
CA ASP A 53 27.90 34.92 -24.87
C ASP A 53 29.42 35.03 -25.02
N MET A 54 29.90 35.81 -25.99
CA MET A 54 31.31 35.81 -26.40
C MET A 54 32.07 37.07 -26.02
N PHE A 55 31.40 38.13 -25.53
CA PHE A 55 32.04 39.42 -25.24
C PHE A 55 33.26 39.28 -24.32
N ASP A 56 33.14 38.51 -23.24
CA ASP A 56 34.22 38.32 -22.26
C ASP A 56 35.42 37.58 -22.85
N LYS A 57 35.22 36.81 -23.93
CA LYS A 57 36.28 36.06 -24.63
C LYS A 57 37.00 36.88 -25.70
N VAL A 58 36.41 37.99 -26.13
CA VAL A 58 36.99 38.87 -27.17
C VAL A 58 38.32 39.45 -26.69
N ASP A 59 38.34 39.92 -25.45
CA ASP A 59 39.52 40.54 -24.82
C ASP A 59 40.71 39.57 -24.78
N ASP A 60 40.45 38.31 -24.40
CA ASP A 60 41.48 37.28 -24.32
C ASP A 60 41.94 36.85 -25.71
N LYS A 61 41.03 36.74 -26.68
CA LYS A 61 41.38 36.37 -28.06
C LYS A 61 42.24 37.42 -28.74
N ILE A 62 41.90 38.70 -28.57
CA ILE A 62 42.69 39.81 -29.13
C ILE A 62 44.07 39.85 -28.48
N ARG A 63 44.16 39.66 -27.15
CA ARG A 63 45.45 39.60 -26.47
C ARG A 63 46.34 38.48 -27.00
N GLU A 64 45.79 37.29 -27.16
CA GLU A 64 46.52 36.11 -27.67
C GLU A 64 47.03 36.36 -29.09
N THR A 65 46.17 36.81 -30.01
CA THR A 65 46.58 37.05 -31.41
C THR A 65 47.63 38.15 -31.52
N LEU A 66 47.45 39.25 -30.79
CA LEU A 66 48.42 40.35 -30.81
C LEU A 66 49.76 39.94 -30.22
N GLN A 67 49.76 39.19 -29.11
CA GLN A 67 51.01 38.75 -28.48
C GLN A 67 51.76 37.78 -29.40
N MET A 68 51.06 36.87 -30.09
CA MET A 68 51.67 35.95 -31.05
C MET A 68 52.38 36.70 -32.19
N ASP A 69 51.75 37.73 -32.76
CA ASP A 69 52.33 38.50 -33.85
C ASP A 69 53.49 39.39 -33.35
N ILE A 70 53.37 39.98 -32.16
CA ILE A 70 54.44 40.78 -31.55
C ILE A 70 55.66 39.92 -31.21
N ASP A 71 55.47 38.71 -30.68
CA ASP A 71 56.57 37.79 -30.39
C ASP A 71 57.33 37.39 -31.67
N GLN A 72 56.63 37.30 -32.80
CA GLN A 72 57.22 36.95 -34.10
C GLN A 72 57.98 38.12 -34.74
N TYR A 73 57.41 39.32 -34.74
CA TYR A 73 57.94 40.46 -35.51
C TYR A 73 58.72 41.48 -34.67
N CYS A 74 58.45 41.59 -33.37
CA CYS A 74 59.02 42.59 -32.48
C CYS A 74 59.32 42.03 -31.07
N PRO A 75 60.39 41.23 -30.90
CA PRO A 75 60.76 40.66 -29.60
C PRO A 75 61.26 41.76 -28.67
N GLY A 76 60.37 42.29 -27.83
CA GLY A 76 60.66 43.41 -26.93
C GLY A 76 59.43 44.15 -26.42
N LEU A 77 58.28 43.97 -27.08
CA LEU A 77 56.99 44.48 -26.66
C LEU A 77 56.17 43.36 -26.00
N GLU A 78 55.49 43.66 -24.90
CA GLU A 78 54.67 42.71 -24.15
C GLU A 78 53.33 43.36 -23.82
N ILE A 79 52.23 42.70 -24.17
CA ILE A 79 50.89 43.19 -23.89
C ILE A 79 50.43 42.65 -22.54
N ILE A 80 50.25 43.56 -21.58
CA ILE A 80 49.82 43.21 -20.21
C ILE A 80 48.33 42.83 -20.19
N SER A 81 47.46 43.66 -20.78
CA SER A 81 46.03 43.43 -20.83
C SER A 81 45.37 44.23 -21.95
N VAL A 82 44.42 43.61 -22.64
CA VAL A 82 43.51 44.26 -23.58
C VAL A 82 42.11 44.25 -22.99
N ARG A 83 41.39 45.36 -23.13
CA ARG A 83 39.97 45.45 -22.77
C ARG A 83 39.21 46.17 -23.86
N VAL A 84 38.19 45.52 -24.41
CA VAL A 84 37.29 46.10 -25.40
C VAL A 84 36.10 46.71 -24.69
N THR A 85 35.64 47.86 -25.16
CA THR A 85 34.43 48.50 -24.66
C THR A 85 33.22 47.98 -25.43
N LYS A 86 32.10 47.75 -24.72
CA LYS A 86 30.86 47.31 -25.37
C LYS A 86 30.42 48.34 -26.42
N PRO A 87 30.15 47.92 -27.67
CA PRO A 87 29.66 48.84 -28.69
C PRO A 87 28.26 49.33 -28.35
N ARG A 88 27.95 50.59 -28.70
CA ARG A 88 26.61 51.15 -28.51
C ARG A 88 25.67 50.67 -29.62
N ILE A 89 24.76 49.76 -29.29
CA ILE A 89 23.76 49.22 -30.22
C ILE A 89 22.60 50.24 -30.39
N PRO A 90 22.12 50.50 -31.61
CA PRO A 90 20.96 51.36 -31.85
C PRO A 90 19.65 50.73 -31.35
N GLU A 91 18.71 51.57 -30.89
CA GLU A 91 17.46 51.15 -30.23
C GLU A 91 16.53 50.28 -31.10
N ASN A 92 16.48 50.54 -32.41
CA ASN A 92 15.68 49.74 -33.35
C ASN A 92 16.04 48.24 -33.33
N ILE A 93 17.34 47.95 -33.21
CA ILE A 93 17.86 46.58 -33.20
C ILE A 93 17.61 45.95 -31.82
N MET A 94 17.71 46.75 -30.76
CA MET A 94 17.45 46.30 -29.38
C MET A 94 16.00 45.83 -29.18
N SER A 95 15.01 46.55 -29.71
CA SER A 95 13.60 46.15 -29.62
C SER A 95 13.32 44.79 -30.25
N ASN A 96 13.93 44.51 -31.41
CA ASN A 96 13.79 43.24 -32.09
C ASN A 96 14.43 42.10 -31.29
N TYR A 97 15.61 42.33 -30.69
CA TYR A 97 16.28 41.35 -29.85
C TYR A 97 15.48 40.97 -28.61
N VAL A 98 14.96 41.96 -27.89
CA VAL A 98 14.14 41.72 -26.70
C VAL A 98 12.93 40.85 -27.06
N SER A 99 12.29 41.11 -28.20
CA SER A 99 11.13 40.34 -28.66
C SER A 99 11.49 38.90 -29.00
N MET A 100 12.57 38.67 -29.76
CA MET A 100 13.03 37.33 -30.12
C MET A 100 13.47 36.51 -28.89
N GLU A 101 14.14 37.12 -27.91
CA GLU A 101 14.57 36.43 -26.68
C GLU A 101 13.39 36.01 -25.81
N VAL A 102 12.36 36.86 -25.72
CA VAL A 102 11.11 36.51 -25.04
C VAL A 102 10.44 35.33 -25.73
N GLU A 103 10.39 35.30 -27.07
CA GLU A 103 9.83 34.17 -27.83
C GLU A 103 10.64 32.88 -27.65
N ARG A 104 11.97 32.97 -27.73
CA ARG A 104 12.88 31.84 -27.53
C ARG A 104 12.73 31.24 -26.13
N THR A 105 12.66 32.10 -25.11
CA THR A 105 12.45 31.68 -23.72
C THR A 105 11.07 31.03 -23.57
N LYS A 106 10.00 31.61 -24.14
CA LYS A 106 8.66 31.01 -24.13
C LYS A 106 8.63 29.63 -24.80
N ALA A 107 9.31 29.46 -25.94
CA ALA A 107 9.38 28.18 -26.63
C ALA A 107 10.11 27.12 -25.80
N LEU A 108 11.22 27.50 -25.15
CA LEU A 108 11.95 26.60 -24.26
C LEU A 108 11.10 26.20 -23.05
N VAL A 109 10.45 27.17 -22.39
CA VAL A 109 9.55 26.92 -21.26
C VAL A 109 8.38 26.01 -21.67
N ALA A 110 7.76 26.24 -22.83
CA ALA A 110 6.67 25.40 -23.32
C ALA A 110 7.13 23.96 -23.58
N THR A 111 8.34 23.77 -24.10
CA THR A 111 8.93 22.45 -24.33
C THR A 111 9.18 21.70 -23.02
N GLU A 112 9.78 22.38 -22.04
CA GLU A 112 10.02 21.77 -20.73
C GLU A 112 8.72 21.51 -19.97
N HIS A 113 7.75 22.42 -20.04
CA HIS A 113 6.44 22.22 -19.47
C HIS A 113 5.73 21.00 -20.09
N ALA A 114 5.80 20.82 -21.41
CA ALA A 114 5.22 19.66 -22.08
C ALA A 114 5.85 18.34 -21.57
N LYS A 115 7.17 18.32 -21.34
CA LYS A 115 7.86 17.15 -20.75
C LYS A 115 7.41 16.88 -19.30
N VAL A 116 7.22 17.92 -18.51
CA VAL A 116 6.73 17.80 -17.12
C VAL A 116 5.33 17.20 -17.11
N VAL A 117 4.41 17.77 -17.90
CA VAL A 117 3.04 17.25 -18.02
C VAL A 117 3.03 15.80 -18.47
N GLN A 118 3.86 15.43 -19.45
CA GLN A 118 3.97 14.04 -19.89
C GLN A 118 4.37 13.13 -18.72
N ARG A 119 5.42 13.47 -17.96
CA ARG A 119 5.86 12.68 -16.80
C ARG A 119 4.83 12.64 -15.67
N GLU A 120 4.12 13.74 -15.44
CA GLU A 120 3.05 13.79 -14.44
C GLU A 120 1.91 12.84 -14.82
N THR A 121 1.46 12.86 -16.08
CA THR A 121 0.41 11.92 -16.54
C THR A 121 0.85 10.46 -16.47
N GLU A 122 2.12 10.15 -16.77
CA GLU A 122 2.67 8.80 -16.58
C GLU A 122 2.70 8.40 -15.11
N THR A 123 3.06 9.34 -14.23
CA THR A 123 3.08 9.13 -12.77
C THR A 123 1.67 8.94 -12.21
N GLU A 124 0.70 9.72 -12.65
CA GLU A 124 -0.71 9.57 -12.26
C GLU A 124 -1.29 8.23 -12.69
N ARG A 125 -0.98 7.78 -13.92
CA ARG A 125 -1.36 6.44 -14.38
C ARG A 125 -0.75 5.35 -13.51
N ALA A 126 0.55 5.44 -13.21
CA ALA A 126 1.22 4.48 -12.34
C ALA A 126 0.62 4.46 -10.93
N LYS A 127 0.28 5.63 -10.36
CA LYS A 127 -0.41 5.75 -9.07
C LYS A 127 -1.79 5.09 -9.10
N ALA A 128 -2.59 5.35 -10.13
CA ALA A 128 -3.92 4.76 -10.27
C ALA A 128 -3.87 3.23 -10.36
N ILE A 129 -2.90 2.68 -11.10
CA ILE A 129 -2.69 1.22 -11.18
C ILE A 129 -2.27 0.66 -9.81
N ALA A 130 -1.30 1.28 -9.14
CA ALA A 130 -0.83 0.84 -7.82
C ALA A 130 -1.94 0.89 -6.76
N GLU A 131 -2.80 1.91 -6.80
CA GLU A 131 -3.97 2.00 -5.91
C GLU A 131 -5.00 0.90 -6.22
N ALA A 132 -5.31 0.65 -7.49
CA ALA A 132 -6.21 -0.43 -7.88
C ALA A 132 -5.68 -1.81 -7.46
N GLU A 133 -4.37 -2.07 -7.62
CA GLU A 133 -3.72 -3.31 -7.18
C GLU A 133 -3.77 -3.46 -5.66
N LYS A 134 -3.48 -2.40 -4.91
CA LYS A 134 -3.60 -2.39 -3.44
C LYS A 134 -5.03 -2.71 -3.00
N HIS A 135 -6.03 -2.13 -3.65
CA HIS A 135 -7.44 -2.41 -3.36
C HIS A 135 -7.83 -3.86 -3.68
N ALA A 136 -7.34 -4.41 -4.79
CA ALA A 136 -7.55 -5.82 -5.13
C ALA A 136 -6.91 -6.76 -4.09
N LEU A 137 -5.69 -6.47 -3.65
CA LEU A 137 -4.96 -7.24 -2.65
C LEU A 137 -5.63 -7.21 -1.28
N THR A 138 -6.04 -6.04 -0.81
CA THR A 138 -6.76 -5.90 0.46
C THR A 138 -8.13 -6.58 0.43
N SER A 139 -8.85 -6.50 -0.68
CA SER A 139 -10.12 -7.22 -0.87
C SER A 139 -9.93 -8.73 -0.83
N ARG A 140 -8.86 -9.23 -1.48
CA ARG A 140 -8.52 -10.65 -1.44
C ARG A 140 -8.20 -11.12 -0.02
N ILE A 141 -7.38 -10.39 0.73
CA ILE A 141 -7.06 -10.73 2.14
C ILE A 141 -8.33 -10.74 2.98
N LEU A 142 -9.21 -9.75 2.81
CA LEU A 142 -10.48 -9.68 3.54
C LEU A 142 -11.38 -10.88 3.22
N GLN A 143 -11.46 -11.29 1.95
CA GLN A 143 -12.20 -12.48 1.55
C GLN A 143 -11.60 -13.75 2.15
N GLU A 144 -10.27 -13.89 2.15
CA GLU A 144 -9.57 -15.01 2.78
C GLU A 144 -9.87 -15.07 4.29
N GLN A 145 -9.85 -13.93 4.98
CA GLN A 145 -10.22 -13.84 6.41
C GLN A 145 -11.67 -14.27 6.64
N LEU A 146 -12.62 -13.75 5.86
CA LEU A 146 -14.04 -14.11 5.99
C LEU A 146 -14.31 -15.60 5.72
N LEU A 147 -13.62 -16.18 4.72
CA LEU A 147 -13.70 -17.60 4.45
C LEU A 147 -13.12 -18.44 5.60
N ALA A 148 -12.02 -17.99 6.21
CA ALA A 148 -11.44 -18.65 7.37
C ALA A 148 -12.38 -18.59 8.59
N GLU A 149 -12.99 -17.44 8.87
CA GLU A 149 -13.99 -17.28 9.93
C GLU A 149 -15.20 -18.19 9.71
N ARG A 150 -15.75 -18.22 8.49
CA ARG A 150 -16.88 -19.09 8.15
C ARG A 150 -16.53 -20.57 8.30
N ARG A 151 -15.32 -20.98 7.88
CA ARG A 151 -14.84 -22.36 8.08
C ARG A 151 -14.69 -22.70 9.56
N ALA A 152 -14.16 -21.78 10.37
CA ALA A 152 -14.04 -21.97 11.82
C ALA A 152 -15.42 -22.14 12.46
N HIS A 153 -16.41 -21.34 12.05
CA HIS A 153 -17.79 -21.47 12.52
C HIS A 153 -18.39 -22.83 12.20
N GLN A 154 -18.22 -23.30 10.95
CA GLN A 154 -18.70 -24.63 10.54
C GLN A 154 -18.09 -25.76 11.37
N VAL A 155 -16.78 -25.68 11.67
CA VAL A 155 -16.09 -26.64 12.53
C VAL A 155 -16.66 -26.60 13.96
N GLN A 156 -16.90 -25.41 14.50
CA GLN A 156 -17.48 -25.25 15.83
C GLN A 156 -18.89 -25.83 15.90
N GLU A 157 -19.74 -25.57 14.90
CA GLU A 157 -21.09 -26.15 14.81
C GLU A 157 -21.05 -27.67 14.70
N ALA A 158 -20.14 -28.23 13.91
CA ALA A 158 -19.95 -29.68 13.81
C ALA A 158 -19.59 -30.29 15.18
N ILE A 159 -18.62 -29.70 15.88
CA ILE A 159 -18.25 -30.14 17.23
C ILE A 159 -19.43 -30.02 18.20
N MET A 160 -20.20 -28.93 18.15
CA MET A 160 -21.38 -28.75 19.01
C MET A 160 -22.45 -29.81 18.74
N ASN A 161 -22.70 -30.13 17.48
CA ASN A 161 -23.65 -31.18 17.09
C ASN A 161 -23.20 -32.55 17.58
N ASP A 162 -21.90 -32.86 17.44
CA ASP A 162 -21.33 -34.13 17.93
C ASP A 162 -21.44 -34.24 19.46
N VAL A 163 -21.11 -33.16 20.18
CA VAL A 163 -21.25 -33.08 21.64
C VAL A 163 -22.72 -33.21 22.06
N TYR A 164 -23.65 -32.58 21.33
CA TYR A 164 -25.07 -32.68 21.60
C TYR A 164 -25.58 -34.11 21.38
N LEU A 165 -25.23 -34.75 20.27
CA LEU A 165 -25.58 -36.15 20.00
C LEU A 165 -25.01 -37.09 21.07
N ALA A 166 -23.74 -36.92 21.44
CA ALA A 166 -23.12 -37.71 22.50
C ALA A 166 -23.86 -37.54 23.84
N LYS A 167 -24.23 -36.29 24.18
CA LYS A 167 -25.01 -36.00 25.39
C LYS A 167 -26.39 -36.66 25.37
N GLN A 168 -27.12 -36.57 24.25
CA GLN A 168 -28.44 -37.18 24.11
C GLN A 168 -28.38 -38.71 24.22
N ARG A 169 -27.36 -39.33 23.61
CA ARG A 169 -27.11 -40.77 23.75
C ARG A 169 -26.88 -41.16 25.21
N VAL A 170 -25.99 -40.46 25.91
CA VAL A 170 -25.71 -40.73 27.34
C VAL A 170 -26.96 -40.57 28.21
N LEU A 171 -27.81 -39.56 27.94
CA LEU A 171 -29.07 -39.39 28.66
C LEU A 171 -30.05 -40.54 28.38
N ALA A 172 -30.23 -40.91 27.11
CA ALA A 172 -31.08 -42.03 26.72
C ALA A 172 -30.59 -43.36 27.32
N ASP A 173 -29.28 -43.62 27.30
CA ASP A 173 -28.65 -44.81 27.89
C ASP A 173 -28.86 -44.83 29.41
N ALA A 174 -28.69 -43.67 30.08
CA ALA A 174 -28.91 -43.56 31.53
C ALA A 174 -30.38 -43.76 31.90
N GLU A 175 -31.32 -43.22 31.12
CA GLU A 175 -32.76 -43.46 31.31
C GLU A 175 -33.12 -44.93 31.07
N GLY A 176 -32.59 -45.54 30.00
CA GLY A 176 -32.76 -46.95 29.69
C GLY A 176 -32.28 -47.83 30.84
N TYR A 177 -31.07 -47.59 31.33
CA TYR A 177 -30.51 -48.30 32.48
C TYR A 177 -31.35 -48.10 33.75
N ARG A 178 -31.86 -46.88 33.99
CA ARG A 178 -32.74 -46.61 35.13
C ARG A 178 -34.04 -47.42 35.03
N MET A 179 -34.67 -47.45 33.86
CA MET A 179 -35.92 -48.21 33.64
C MET A 179 -35.69 -49.72 33.78
N GLU A 180 -34.59 -50.24 33.24
CA GLU A 180 -34.22 -51.66 33.36
C GLU A 180 -34.03 -52.07 34.83
N ARG A 181 -33.28 -51.26 35.61
CA ARG A 181 -33.10 -51.50 37.05
C ARG A 181 -34.39 -51.38 37.83
N GLN A 182 -35.26 -50.43 37.47
CA GLN A 182 -36.58 -50.33 38.09
C GLN A 182 -37.45 -51.53 37.77
N ALA A 183 -37.45 -52.03 36.53
CA ALA A 183 -38.17 -53.23 36.14
C ALA A 183 -37.66 -54.46 36.90
N GLU A 184 -36.33 -54.64 37.01
CA GLU A 184 -35.71 -55.72 37.79
C GLU A 184 -36.08 -55.63 39.29
N ALA A 185 -36.06 -54.42 39.86
CA ALA A 185 -36.46 -54.19 41.25
C ALA A 185 -37.95 -54.46 41.47
N ASN A 186 -38.81 -54.07 40.52
CA ASN A 186 -40.25 -54.34 40.58
C ASN A 186 -40.54 -55.84 40.46
N LEU A 187 -39.80 -56.57 39.64
CA LEU A 187 -39.89 -58.02 39.55
C LEU A 187 -39.51 -58.70 40.87
N ARG A 188 -38.45 -58.22 41.54
CA ARG A 188 -38.10 -58.71 42.90
C ARG A 188 -39.12 -58.34 43.97
N LYS A 189 -39.80 -57.19 43.84
CA LYS A 189 -40.86 -56.74 44.77
C LYS A 189 -42.19 -57.48 44.57
N LEU A 190 -42.32 -58.30 43.53
CA LEU A 190 -43.51 -59.09 43.24
C LEU A 190 -43.61 -60.33 44.17
N SER A 191 -43.51 -60.12 45.49
CA SER A 191 -43.82 -61.13 46.50
C SER A 191 -45.22 -60.89 47.07
N PRO A 192 -45.99 -61.94 47.39
CA PRO A 192 -47.35 -61.77 47.89
C PRO A 192 -47.40 -60.97 49.20
N GLU A 193 -46.40 -61.12 50.07
CA GLU A 193 -46.32 -60.43 51.36
C GLU A 193 -46.06 -58.93 51.19
N PHE A 194 -45.22 -58.54 50.23
CA PHE A 194 -44.92 -57.13 49.96
C PHE A 194 -46.11 -56.41 49.30
N LEU A 195 -46.87 -57.12 48.45
CA LEU A 195 -48.11 -56.57 47.86
C LEU A 195 -49.18 -56.34 48.92
N GLU A 196 -49.34 -57.23 49.89
CA GLU A 196 -50.28 -57.02 51.00
C GLU A 196 -49.85 -55.85 51.90
N TYR A 197 -48.57 -55.79 52.27
CA TYR A 197 -48.03 -54.67 53.05
C TYR A 197 -48.23 -53.33 52.34
N THR A 198 -47.90 -53.25 51.05
CA THR A 198 -48.05 -52.01 50.27
C THR A 198 -49.52 -51.62 50.08
N PHE A 199 -50.42 -52.59 49.91
CA PHE A 199 -51.86 -52.36 49.85
C PHE A 199 -52.40 -51.76 51.16
N ILE A 200 -52.04 -52.34 52.30
CA ILE A 200 -52.42 -51.82 53.63
C ILE A 200 -51.84 -50.42 53.85
N GLN A 201 -50.58 -50.19 53.48
CA GLN A 201 -49.93 -48.88 53.59
C GLN A 201 -50.60 -47.83 52.69
N ALA A 202 -50.97 -48.20 51.46
CA ALA A 202 -51.68 -47.32 50.54
C ALA A 202 -53.08 -46.97 51.06
N ILE A 203 -53.82 -47.93 51.61
CA ILE A 203 -55.11 -47.68 52.27
C ILE A 203 -54.92 -46.72 53.44
N SER A 204 -53.93 -46.96 54.31
CA SER A 204 -53.64 -46.10 55.47
C SER A 204 -53.36 -44.66 55.04
N ASN A 205 -52.46 -44.46 54.06
CA ASN A 205 -52.05 -43.13 53.60
C ASN A 205 -53.15 -42.38 52.83
N ASN A 206 -54.02 -43.08 52.10
CA ASN A 206 -55.09 -42.48 51.30
C ASN A 206 -56.43 -42.40 52.05
N SER A 207 -56.53 -43.00 53.25
CA SER A 207 -57.72 -42.92 54.09
C SER A 207 -57.82 -41.55 54.77
N LYS A 208 -58.66 -40.67 54.22
CA LYS A 208 -59.23 -39.56 55.00
C LYS A 208 -60.30 -40.16 55.90
N VAL A 209 -60.03 -40.21 57.20
CA VAL A 209 -60.95 -40.75 58.18
C VAL A 209 -62.13 -39.79 58.34
N TYR A 210 -63.30 -40.16 57.82
CA TYR A 210 -64.56 -39.44 58.02
C TYR A 210 -65.33 -40.10 59.18
N PHE A 211 -65.59 -39.37 60.26
CA PHE A 211 -66.35 -39.84 61.43
C PHE A 211 -67.83 -39.42 61.33
N GLY A 212 -68.76 -40.37 61.29
CA GLY A 212 -70.22 -40.15 61.28
C GLY A 212 -71.02 -41.46 61.18
N GLU A 213 -72.28 -41.49 61.64
CA GLU A 213 -73.11 -42.69 61.88
C GLU A 213 -73.46 -43.56 60.65
N LYS A 214 -73.02 -43.20 59.43
CA LYS A 214 -73.20 -44.04 58.21
C LYS A 214 -71.96 -43.99 57.32
N ILE A 215 -71.11 -45.01 57.44
CA ILE A 215 -69.98 -45.23 56.54
C ILE A 215 -70.48 -46.00 55.28
N PRO A 216 -70.26 -45.51 54.05
CA PRO A 216 -70.61 -46.24 52.83
C PRO A 216 -69.79 -47.52 52.68
N SER A 217 -70.43 -48.65 52.37
CA SER A 217 -69.83 -49.99 52.23
C SER A 217 -68.85 -50.14 51.05
N MET A 218 -68.56 -49.09 50.29
CA MET A 218 -67.66 -49.14 49.13
C MET A 218 -66.17 -49.28 49.47
N PHE A 219 -65.77 -49.08 50.73
CA PHE A 219 -64.36 -49.12 51.15
C PHE A 219 -63.83 -50.53 51.50
N PHE A 220 -64.71 -51.49 51.82
CA PHE A 220 -64.28 -52.84 52.24
C PHE A 220 -64.40 -53.91 51.14
N ASP A 221 -65.09 -53.64 50.03
CA ASP A 221 -65.39 -54.64 48.99
C ASP A 221 -64.27 -54.80 47.93
N GLN A 222 -63.15 -54.11 48.09
CA GLN A 222 -62.10 -54.06 47.05
C GLN A 222 -61.27 -55.34 46.90
N ARG A 223 -61.38 -56.31 47.83
CA ARG A 223 -60.74 -57.63 47.69
C ARG A 223 -61.50 -58.55 46.72
N VAL A 224 -62.80 -58.30 46.48
CA VAL A 224 -63.62 -59.11 45.57
C VAL A 224 -63.53 -58.59 44.12
N SER A 225 -63.39 -57.28 43.93
CA SER A 225 -63.29 -56.67 42.58
C SER A 225 -61.94 -56.88 41.87
N HIS A 226 -60.93 -57.40 42.56
CA HIS A 226 -59.58 -57.56 42.01
C HIS A 226 -59.41 -58.81 41.12
N ALA A 227 -60.35 -59.76 41.19
CA ALA A 227 -60.36 -60.96 40.34
C ALA A 227 -60.81 -60.65 38.89
N ASP A 228 -61.68 -59.65 38.69
CA ASP A 228 -62.25 -59.35 37.37
C ASP A 228 -61.44 -58.32 36.54
N LEU A 229 -60.51 -57.59 37.16
CA LEU A 229 -59.68 -56.59 36.46
C LEU A 229 -58.41 -57.16 35.82
N ALA A 230 -58.07 -58.42 36.08
CA ALA A 230 -56.98 -59.12 35.39
C ALA A 230 -57.25 -59.34 33.88
N GLY A 231 -58.48 -59.11 33.42
CA GLY A 231 -58.92 -59.22 32.02
C GLY A 231 -59.45 -57.92 31.40
N GLY A 232 -59.15 -56.75 31.98
CA GLY A 232 -59.68 -55.48 31.49
C GLY A 232 -59.12 -55.05 30.12
N PRO A 233 -59.90 -54.33 29.28
CA PRO A 233 -59.54 -53.97 27.91
C PRO A 233 -58.23 -53.15 27.77
N ALA A 234 -57.80 -52.46 28.84
CA ALA A 234 -56.52 -51.74 28.88
C ALA A 234 -55.29 -52.68 28.85
N ALA A 235 -55.38 -53.86 29.46
CA ALA A 235 -54.29 -54.85 29.42
C ALA A 235 -54.21 -55.56 28.06
N ALA A 236 -55.32 -55.67 27.32
CA ALA A 236 -55.35 -56.19 25.95
C ALA A 236 -54.77 -55.18 24.94
N ALA A 237 -55.10 -53.88 25.10
CA ALA A 237 -54.56 -52.80 24.28
C ALA A 237 -53.02 -52.64 24.46
N ALA A 238 -52.52 -52.76 25.68
CA ALA A 238 -51.07 -52.71 25.95
C ALA A 238 -50.31 -53.89 25.31
N ARG A 239 -50.91 -55.09 25.23
CA ARG A 239 -50.33 -56.25 24.55
C ARG A 239 -50.36 -56.13 23.02
N GLN A 240 -51.37 -55.45 22.47
CA GLN A 240 -51.45 -55.15 21.03
C GLN A 240 -50.41 -54.09 20.63
N ALA A 241 -50.30 -53.00 21.39
CA ALA A 241 -49.30 -51.95 21.14
C ALA A 241 -47.85 -52.49 21.27
N ALA A 242 -47.57 -53.37 22.24
CA ALA A 242 -46.27 -54.01 22.37
C ALA A 242 -45.94 -54.98 21.21
N ARG A 243 -46.95 -55.57 20.56
CA ARG A 243 -46.78 -56.43 19.37
C ARG A 243 -46.55 -55.63 18.08
N GLU A 244 -47.10 -54.42 17.98
CA GLU A 244 -46.88 -53.53 16.83
C GLU A 244 -45.47 -52.91 16.86
N VAL A 245 -45.02 -52.45 18.02
CA VAL A 245 -43.65 -51.92 18.20
C VAL A 245 -42.56 -52.98 17.94
N ALA A 246 -42.87 -54.27 18.15
CA ALA A 246 -41.96 -55.38 17.84
C ALA A 246 -42.00 -55.87 16.38
N ARG A 247 -42.94 -55.37 15.55
CA ARG A 247 -42.99 -55.64 14.10
C ARG A 247 -42.30 -54.56 13.27
N ASP A 248 -42.16 -53.36 13.82
CA ASP A 248 -41.59 -52.19 13.14
C ASP A 248 -40.10 -51.93 13.51
N ALA A 249 -39.49 -52.81 14.31
CA ALA A 249 -38.05 -52.88 14.59
C ALA A 249 -37.40 -54.03 13.82
#